data_AF-A0A9P4YEN5-F1
#
_entry.id   AF-A0A9P4YEN5-F1
#
_cell.length_a   1.000
_cell.length_b   1.000
_cell.length_c   1.000
_cell.angle_alpha   90.00
_cell.angle_beta   90.00
_cell.angle_gamma   90.00
#
_symmetry.space_group_name_H-M   'P 1'
#
loop_
_entity.id
_entity.type
_entity.pdbx_description
1 polymer ?
#
loop_
_entity_poly.entity_id
_entity_poly.type
_entity_poly.pdbx_seq_one_letter_code
_entity_poly.pdbx_strand_id
1 'polypeptide(L)'
;MAGPSFCRPIPEAIHSMNLELDCPNGGHFYVCQGNTTQFLGCCTEDPCADGTGDCPQAALRNASYSSADYDSIPEQACVASSLWYTCAATNPPFMGCCEANPCQDGGCFGANLTAARLSDNVTDASPFMTSEASSGGSRSALSTGAIVGIAVGSALAALGIGIVLFMLYQRPWDSKSNVARRDAYVVYAESISRLP
;
A
#
# COMPACT_ATOMS: atom_id res chain seq x y z
N MET A 1 -40.74 -3.71 -2.47
CA MET A 1 -40.38 -3.80 -3.90
C MET A 1 -38.97 -3.27 -4.05
N ALA A 2 -38.00 -4.17 -3.89
CA ALA A 2 -36.58 -3.88 -3.94
C ALA A 2 -36.12 -3.91 -5.40
N GLY A 3 -35.58 -2.79 -5.89
CA GLY A 3 -34.97 -2.69 -7.21
C GLY A 3 -33.54 -3.25 -7.22
N PRO A 4 -33.03 -3.70 -8.38
CA PRO A 4 -31.76 -4.41 -8.46
C PRO A 4 -30.55 -3.51 -8.26
N SER A 5 -29.66 -3.93 -7.36
CA SER A 5 -28.33 -3.39 -7.14
C SER A 5 -27.48 -3.58 -8.39
N PHE A 6 -27.22 -2.50 -9.13
CA PHE A 6 -26.19 -2.48 -10.16
C PHE A 6 -24.81 -2.42 -9.51
N CYS A 7 -24.13 -3.57 -9.43
CA CYS A 7 -22.68 -3.59 -9.30
C CYS A 7 -22.10 -3.06 -10.63
N ARG A 8 -21.79 -1.75 -10.69
CA ARG A 8 -21.00 -1.21 -11.80
C ARG A 8 -19.53 -1.60 -11.57
N PRO A 9 -18.81 -2.06 -12.60
CA PRO A 9 -17.36 -2.19 -12.54
C PRO A 9 -16.76 -0.80 -12.30
N ILE A 10 -15.99 -0.67 -11.23
CA ILE A 10 -15.20 0.53 -10.92
C ILE A 10 -14.14 0.65 -12.01
N PRO A 11 -14.06 1.75 -12.76
CA PRO A 11 -12.98 1.96 -13.72
C PRO A 11 -11.63 1.99 -12.98
N GLU A 12 -10.69 1.19 -13.47
CA GLU A 12 -9.28 1.13 -13.06
C GLU A 12 -8.55 2.45 -13.34
N ALA A 13 -8.89 3.48 -12.57
CA ALA A 13 -8.15 4.71 -12.44
C ALA A 13 -8.16 5.13 -10.97
N ILE A 14 -7.73 4.23 -10.08
CA ILE A 14 -7.22 4.67 -8.78
C ILE A 14 -5.85 5.25 -9.08
N HIS A 15 -5.81 6.57 -9.30
CA HIS A 15 -4.59 7.32 -9.07
C HIS A 15 -4.21 7.01 -7.62
N SER A 16 -3.14 6.25 -7.43
CA SER A 16 -2.59 5.93 -6.12
C SER A 16 -2.46 7.23 -5.33
N MET A 17 -3.36 7.48 -4.38
CA MET A 17 -3.13 8.43 -3.29
C MET A 17 -2.18 7.73 -2.32
N ASN A 18 -0.94 7.53 -2.78
CA ASN A 18 0.13 7.04 -1.95
C ASN A 18 0.78 8.29 -1.37
N LEU A 19 0.55 8.57 -0.10
CA LEU A 19 1.37 9.54 0.60
C LEU A 19 2.80 8.99 0.60
N GLU A 20 3.76 9.83 0.26
CA GLU A 20 5.16 9.45 0.36
C GLU A 20 5.61 9.72 1.79
N LEU A 21 5.56 8.68 2.62
CA LEU A 21 5.85 8.75 4.07
C LEU A 21 7.31 8.36 4.30
N ASP A 22 7.98 8.97 5.27
CA ASP A 22 9.40 8.68 5.52
C ASP A 22 9.80 8.81 6.99
N CYS A 23 10.90 8.15 7.38
CA CYS A 23 11.43 8.13 8.74
C CYS A 23 12.85 8.71 8.75
N PRO A 24 12.98 10.05 8.79
CA PRO A 24 14.27 10.73 8.61
C PRO A 24 15.28 10.46 9.71
N ASN A 25 14.81 10.05 10.90
CA ASN A 25 15.66 9.70 12.03
C ASN A 25 15.83 8.17 12.19
N GLY A 26 15.55 7.41 11.14
CA GLY A 26 15.62 5.95 11.10
C GLY A 26 14.33 5.26 11.58
N GLY A 27 14.33 3.93 11.50
CA GLY A 27 13.15 3.10 11.73
C GLY A 27 12.31 2.92 10.46
N HIS A 28 11.09 2.42 10.65
CA HIS A 28 10.12 2.20 9.59
C HIS A 28 8.80 2.86 9.95
N PHE A 29 8.07 3.28 8.92
CA PHE A 29 6.73 3.82 9.08
C PHE A 29 5.75 2.66 9.21
N TYR A 30 4.96 2.65 10.29
CA TYR A 30 3.99 1.60 10.57
C TYR A 30 2.58 2.17 10.70
N VAL A 31 1.62 1.36 10.24
CA VAL A 31 0.17 1.58 10.40
C VAL A 31 -0.44 0.32 11.00
N CYS A 32 -0.62 0.27 12.31
CA CYS A 32 -1.09 -0.94 13.00
C CYS A 32 -2.62 -1.00 13.07
N GLN A 33 -3.28 -1.07 11.92
CA GLN A 33 -4.75 -1.14 11.89
C GLN A 33 -5.26 -2.39 12.63
N GLY A 34 -6.29 -2.21 13.47
CA GLY A 34 -6.93 -3.30 14.20
C GLY A 34 -6.21 -3.75 15.48
N ASN A 35 -5.04 -3.18 15.78
CA ASN A 35 -4.39 -3.35 17.08
C ASN A 35 -5.12 -2.59 18.19
N THR A 36 -4.79 -2.91 19.45
CA THR A 36 -5.35 -2.24 20.63
C THR A 36 -5.14 -0.73 20.56
N THR A 37 -3.90 -0.34 20.28
CA THR A 37 -3.53 1.00 19.85
C THR A 37 -3.31 0.94 18.34
N GLN A 38 -4.09 1.68 17.56
CA GLN A 38 -3.89 1.70 16.11
C GLN A 38 -2.70 2.60 15.74
N PHE A 39 -1.48 2.21 16.12
CA PHE A 39 -0.29 3.03 15.97
C PHE A 39 -0.10 3.55 14.54
N LEU A 40 0.32 4.80 14.46
CA LEU A 40 0.65 5.47 13.22
C LEU A 40 1.93 6.29 13.43
N GLY A 41 2.98 5.99 12.68
CA GLY A 41 4.21 6.77 12.73
C GLY A 41 5.48 5.95 12.54
N CYS A 42 6.63 6.57 12.85
CA CYS A 42 7.93 5.94 12.72
C CYS A 42 8.35 5.26 14.03
N CYS A 43 8.70 3.98 13.95
CA CYS A 43 9.24 3.21 15.04
C CYS A 43 10.46 2.41 14.58
N THR A 44 11.46 2.24 15.45
CA THR A 44 12.64 1.40 15.14
C THR A 44 12.40 -0.09 15.36
N GLU A 45 11.34 -0.44 16.09
CA GLU A 45 10.85 -1.79 16.31
C GLU A 45 9.44 -1.89 15.74
N ASP A 46 8.98 -3.09 15.37
CA ASP A 46 7.64 -3.30 14.80
C ASP A 46 6.57 -3.23 15.92
N PRO A 47 5.76 -2.16 16.00
CA PRO A 47 4.72 -2.04 17.02
C PRO A 47 3.49 -2.89 16.69
N CYS A 48 3.37 -3.38 15.46
CA CYS A 48 2.22 -4.14 15.00
C CYS A 48 2.33 -5.63 15.36
N ALA A 49 3.55 -6.14 15.58
CA ALA A 49 3.86 -7.56 15.73
C ALA A 49 3.02 -8.32 16.77
N ASP A 50 2.81 -7.72 17.96
CA ASP A 50 2.12 -8.38 19.08
C ASP A 50 0.63 -8.00 19.20
N GLY A 51 0.08 -7.24 18.25
CA GLY A 51 -1.32 -6.79 18.29
C GLY A 51 -1.59 -5.63 19.26
N THR A 52 -0.58 -5.15 19.99
CA THR A 52 -0.72 -4.02 20.93
C THR A 52 -0.70 -2.70 20.20
N GLY A 53 0.20 -2.50 19.24
CA GLY A 53 0.46 -1.20 18.62
C GLY A 53 1.25 -0.26 19.52
N ASP A 54 2.01 -0.79 20.48
CA ASP A 54 2.80 0.04 21.37
C ASP A 54 4.21 0.23 20.81
N CYS A 55 4.53 1.45 20.37
CA CYS A 55 5.90 1.86 20.08
C CYS A 55 6.50 2.52 21.33
N PRO A 56 7.53 1.94 21.98
CA PRO A 56 8.11 2.52 23.17
C PRO A 56 8.80 3.85 22.86
N GLN A 57 8.79 4.77 23.82
CA GLN A 57 9.29 6.15 23.62
C GLN A 57 10.73 6.21 23.11
N ALA A 58 11.59 5.29 23.52
CA ALA A 58 12.98 5.22 23.06
C ALA A 58 13.12 4.73 21.59
N ALA A 59 12.12 4.02 21.07
CA ALA A 59 12.07 3.52 19.70
C ALA A 59 11.30 4.45 18.75
N LEU A 60 10.51 5.38 19.29
CA LEU A 60 9.70 6.35 18.55
C LEU A 60 10.59 7.38 17.83
N ARG A 61 10.27 7.68 16.58
CA ARG A 61 11.00 8.61 15.72
C ARG A 61 10.04 9.58 15.05
N ASN A 62 10.54 10.74 14.64
CA ASN A 62 9.76 11.69 13.87
C ASN A 62 9.33 11.04 12.55
N ALA A 63 8.06 11.19 12.23
CA ALA A 63 7.56 10.87 10.91
C ALA A 63 7.61 12.09 10.00
N SER A 64 7.92 11.83 8.74
CA SER A 64 7.98 12.81 7.68
C SER A 64 7.15 12.35 6.50
N TYR A 65 6.98 13.26 5.55
CA TYR A 65 6.24 13.04 4.33
C TYR A 65 6.74 14.01 3.25
N SER A 66 6.35 13.78 2.00
CA SER A 66 6.57 14.75 0.92
C SER A 66 5.73 16.01 1.15
N SER A 67 6.36 17.20 1.20
CA SER A 67 5.63 18.45 1.44
C SER A 67 4.51 18.75 0.42
N ALA A 68 4.54 18.11 -0.76
CA ALA A 68 3.47 18.16 -1.75
C ALA A 68 2.15 17.52 -1.26
N ASP A 69 2.23 16.59 -0.31
CA ASP A 69 1.09 15.85 0.21
C ASP A 69 0.40 16.57 1.38
N TYR A 70 0.88 17.75 1.81
CA TYR A 70 0.40 18.46 3.01
C TYR A 70 -1.13 18.55 3.12
N ASP A 71 -1.81 18.99 2.06
CA ASP A 71 -3.27 19.13 2.04
C ASP A 71 -4.01 17.77 1.98
N SER A 72 -3.28 16.69 1.74
CA SER A 72 -3.77 15.30 1.68
C SER A 72 -3.49 14.52 2.97
N ILE A 73 -2.90 15.15 3.99
CA ILE A 73 -2.63 14.54 5.29
C ILE A 73 -3.69 14.99 6.30
N PRO A 74 -4.77 14.22 6.49
CA PRO A 74 -5.80 14.54 7.48
C PRO A 74 -5.27 14.37 8.91
N GLU A 75 -5.89 15.10 9.83
CA GLU A 75 -5.58 15.02 11.26
C GLU A 75 -5.83 13.61 11.80
N GLN A 76 -4.90 13.14 12.63
CA GLN A 76 -4.98 11.85 13.32
C GLN A 76 -5.02 12.07 14.83
N ALA A 77 -5.22 11.00 15.58
CA ALA A 77 -5.33 11.10 17.03
C ALA A 77 -3.99 10.83 17.72
N CYS A 78 -3.86 11.32 18.95
CA CYS A 78 -2.72 11.06 19.82
C CYS A 78 -3.06 10.01 20.88
N VAL A 79 -2.07 9.20 21.26
CA VAL A 79 -2.20 8.24 22.37
C VAL A 79 -2.11 8.99 23.71
N ALA A 80 -1.23 9.98 23.81
CA ALA A 80 -1.11 10.88 24.95
C ALA A 80 -1.98 12.13 24.78
N SER A 81 -2.05 12.97 25.81
CA SER A 81 -2.72 14.28 25.78
C SER A 81 -1.89 15.35 25.06
N SER A 82 -1.46 15.05 23.84
CA SER A 82 -0.72 15.93 22.93
C SER A 82 -1.59 16.30 21.72
N LEU A 83 -1.08 17.16 20.84
CA LEU A 83 -1.78 17.58 19.64
C LEU A 83 -1.12 16.97 18.40
N TRP A 84 -1.95 16.60 17.42
CA TRP A 84 -1.46 16.21 16.11
C TRP A 84 -1.03 17.45 15.33
N TYR A 85 0.12 17.36 14.68
CA TYR A 85 0.63 18.41 13.81
C TYR A 85 1.02 17.83 12.45
N THR A 86 0.77 18.63 11.42
CA THR A 86 1.34 18.45 10.09
C THR A 86 2.05 19.76 9.74
N CYS A 87 3.34 19.70 9.43
CA CYS A 87 4.19 20.86 9.17
C CYS A 87 4.89 20.68 7.82
N ALA A 88 4.54 21.50 6.82
CA ALA A 88 5.16 21.43 5.49
C ALA A 88 6.47 22.24 5.39
N ALA A 89 6.64 23.24 6.25
CA ALA A 89 7.75 24.19 6.20
C ALA A 89 8.98 23.74 6.99
N THR A 90 8.91 22.65 7.76
CA THR A 90 10.07 22.08 8.44
C THR A 90 10.93 21.29 7.45
N ASN A 91 12.22 21.10 7.76
CA ASN A 91 13.11 20.31 6.92
C ASN A 91 13.78 19.18 7.73
N PRO A 92 13.33 17.93 7.57
CA PRO A 92 12.25 17.48 6.68
C PRO A 92 10.85 17.86 7.22
N PRO A 93 9.78 17.79 6.39
CA PRO A 93 8.41 18.01 6.85
C PRO A 93 8.07 17.11 8.04
N PHE A 94 7.30 17.60 8.99
CA PHE A 94 6.96 16.84 10.20
C PHE A 94 5.48 16.48 10.19
N MET A 95 5.17 15.24 10.55
CA MET A 95 3.82 14.88 10.95
C MET A 95 3.85 13.97 12.19
N GLY A 96 2.85 14.11 13.06
CA GLY A 96 2.76 13.31 14.28
C GLY A 96 2.27 14.08 15.48
N CYS A 97 2.26 13.40 16.63
CA CYS A 97 1.81 13.97 17.89
C CYS A 97 2.95 14.61 18.69
N CYS A 98 2.77 15.87 19.06
CA CYS A 98 3.75 16.63 19.81
C CYS A 98 3.11 17.44 20.94
N GLU A 99 3.80 17.61 22.07
CA GLU A 99 3.34 18.46 23.16
C GLU A 99 3.53 19.97 22.87
N ALA A 100 4.59 20.31 22.13
CA ALA A 100 4.88 21.68 21.68
C ALA A 100 4.71 21.78 20.16
N ASN A 101 4.48 22.99 19.62
CA ASN A 101 4.25 23.17 18.19
C ASN A 101 5.54 22.90 17.36
N PRO A 102 5.63 21.76 16.67
CA PRO A 102 6.86 21.37 15.97
C PRO A 102 7.08 22.17 14.69
N CYS A 103 6.05 22.86 14.18
CA CYS A 103 6.16 23.68 12.97
C CYS A 103 6.97 24.96 13.21
N GLN A 104 7.08 25.41 14.47
CA GLN A 104 7.92 26.55 14.86
C GLN A 104 9.33 26.11 15.27
N ASP A 105 9.43 24.92 15.88
CA ASP A 105 10.68 24.42 16.46
C ASP A 105 11.53 23.60 15.46
N GLY A 106 11.04 23.38 14.24
CA GLY A 106 11.75 22.61 13.21
C GLY A 106 11.59 21.09 13.34
N GLY A 107 10.66 20.63 14.17
CA GLY A 107 10.40 19.22 14.46
C GLY A 107 9.94 19.03 15.91
N CYS A 108 9.59 17.79 16.26
CA CYS A 108 9.26 17.40 17.63
C CYS A 108 10.40 16.56 18.22
N PHE A 109 10.86 16.82 19.44
CA PHE A 109 12.06 16.17 19.98
C PHE A 109 11.90 15.66 21.41
N GLY A 110 12.67 14.59 21.70
CA GLY A 110 12.81 14.03 23.04
C GLY A 110 11.47 13.51 23.57
N ALA A 111 11.14 13.90 24.81
CA ALA A 111 9.92 13.46 25.46
C ALA A 111 8.63 14.12 24.92
N ASN A 112 8.74 15.21 24.14
CA ASN A 112 7.57 15.89 23.59
C ASN A 112 6.93 15.11 22.44
N LEU A 113 7.70 14.23 21.77
CA LEU A 113 7.20 13.37 20.70
C LEU A 113 6.42 12.23 21.36
N THR A 114 5.18 12.04 20.93
CA THR A 114 4.31 11.00 21.50
C THR A 114 3.75 10.15 20.38
N ALA A 115 3.41 8.89 20.69
CA ALA A 115 2.83 8.00 19.71
C ALA A 115 1.50 8.55 19.20
N ALA A 116 1.35 8.58 17.88
CA ALA A 116 0.07 8.85 17.25
C ALA A 116 -0.68 7.53 17.02
N ARG A 117 -2.00 7.66 16.90
CA ARG A 117 -2.90 6.59 16.51
C ARG A 117 -3.72 7.02 15.31
N LEU A 118 -3.98 6.07 14.43
CA LEU A 118 -4.89 6.21 13.31
C LEU A 118 -6.25 6.70 13.81
N SER A 119 -6.84 7.65 13.09
CA SER A 119 -8.16 8.18 13.38
C SER A 119 -9.22 7.07 13.35
N ASP A 120 -10.20 7.15 14.25
CA ASP A 120 -11.36 6.27 14.23
C ASP A 120 -12.32 6.61 13.06
N ASN A 121 -12.14 7.78 12.43
CA ASN A 121 -12.84 8.14 11.20
C ASN A 121 -12.14 7.53 9.98
N VAL A 122 -12.86 6.67 9.27
CA VAL A 122 -12.36 5.97 8.08
C VAL A 122 -11.87 6.93 6.98
N THR A 123 -12.48 8.10 6.85
CA THR A 123 -12.10 9.09 5.82
C THR A 123 -10.71 9.63 6.10
N ASP A 124 -10.43 9.96 7.37
CA ASP A 124 -9.16 10.49 7.81
C ASP A 124 -8.08 9.39 7.87
N ALA A 125 -8.47 8.15 8.17
CA ALA A 125 -7.55 7.01 8.20
C ALA A 125 -7.11 6.56 6.80
N SER A 126 -8.02 6.64 5.81
CA SER A 126 -7.85 6.03 4.48
C SER A 126 -6.55 6.39 3.74
N PRO A 127 -6.02 7.63 3.77
CA PRO A 127 -4.80 7.97 3.03
C PRO A 127 -3.56 7.28 3.59
N PHE A 128 -3.54 6.96 4.89
CA PHE A 128 -2.42 6.25 5.51
C PHE A 128 -2.44 4.75 5.21
N MET A 129 -3.62 4.19 4.92
CA MET A 129 -3.79 2.76 4.64
C MET A 129 -3.34 2.34 3.24
N THR A 130 -3.33 3.27 2.29
CA THR A 130 -2.90 3.01 0.90
C THR A 130 -1.42 3.26 0.68
N SER A 131 -0.73 3.80 1.69
CA SER A 131 0.64 4.32 1.58
C SER A 131 1.74 3.31 1.93
N GLU A 132 1.40 2.04 2.17
CA GLU A 132 2.30 0.90 2.48
C GLU A 132 3.33 0.53 1.37
N ALA A 133 3.63 1.42 0.41
CA ALA A 133 4.50 1.09 -0.73
C ALA A 133 5.65 2.07 -1.01
N SER A 134 5.87 3.12 -0.20
CA SER A 134 6.79 4.19 -0.61
C SER A 134 7.65 4.75 0.52
N SER A 135 8.56 3.95 1.09
CA SER A 135 9.72 4.47 1.81
C SER A 135 10.94 3.56 1.62
N GLY A 136 11.87 3.99 0.76
CA GLY A 136 13.30 3.70 0.93
C GLY A 136 13.87 2.39 0.38
N GLY A 137 14.03 2.31 -0.96
CA GLY A 137 15.14 1.59 -1.58
C GLY A 137 14.81 0.20 -2.15
N SER A 138 15.13 0.03 -3.44
CA SER A 138 15.26 -1.27 -4.08
C SER A 138 16.24 -2.17 -3.34
N ARG A 139 15.75 -2.96 -2.39
CA ARG A 139 16.09 -4.36 -2.19
C ARG A 139 14.85 -5.01 -1.62
N SER A 140 14.23 -5.85 -2.44
CA SER A 140 13.23 -6.82 -2.02
C SER A 140 13.69 -7.48 -0.72
N ALA A 141 13.13 -7.04 0.41
CA ALA A 141 13.10 -7.85 1.62
C ALA A 141 12.08 -8.97 1.35
N LEU A 142 12.53 -9.93 0.53
CA LEU A 142 11.93 -11.24 0.51
C LEU A 142 11.89 -11.69 1.97
N SER A 143 10.71 -12.09 2.44
CA SER A 143 10.55 -12.79 3.72
C SER A 143 11.73 -13.74 3.90
N THR A 144 12.29 -13.84 5.11
CA THR A 144 13.35 -14.80 5.43
C THR A 144 12.95 -16.24 5.04
N GLY A 145 11.65 -16.52 4.81
CA GLY A 145 11.14 -17.77 4.22
C GLY A 145 11.21 -17.90 2.68
N ALA A 146 11.53 -16.85 1.93
CA ALA A 146 11.64 -16.84 0.46
C ALA A 146 13.10 -16.83 -0.05
N ILE A 147 14.10 -16.60 0.81
CA ILE A 147 15.53 -16.52 0.43
C ILE A 147 16.24 -17.89 0.48
N VAL A 148 15.63 -18.92 1.09
CA VAL A 148 16.25 -20.27 1.20
C VAL A 148 16.03 -21.14 -0.07
N GLY A 149 15.37 -20.62 -1.12
CA GLY A 149 14.90 -21.41 -2.25
C GLY A 149 15.79 -21.51 -3.49
N ILE A 150 16.97 -20.87 -3.56
CA ILE A 150 17.85 -21.01 -4.75
C ILE A 150 19.32 -21.13 -4.34
N ALA A 151 19.66 -22.24 -3.71
CA ALA A 151 21.01 -22.75 -3.73
C ALA A 151 20.94 -24.27 -3.93
N VAL A 152 21.64 -24.75 -4.95
CA VAL A 152 21.79 -26.14 -5.40
C VAL A 152 20.72 -26.62 -6.40
N GLY A 153 21.03 -26.52 -7.70
CA GLY A 153 20.27 -27.23 -8.74
C GLY A 153 20.49 -26.83 -10.20
N SER A 154 21.40 -25.91 -10.54
CA SER A 154 21.65 -25.52 -11.94
C SER A 154 22.61 -26.48 -12.66
N ALA A 155 22.10 -27.63 -13.10
CA ALA A 155 22.68 -28.38 -14.21
C ALA A 155 21.64 -28.84 -15.25
N LEU A 156 20.34 -28.63 -15.03
CA LEU A 156 19.27 -29.03 -15.96
C LEU A 156 18.37 -27.88 -16.44
N ALA A 157 18.71 -26.61 -16.14
CA ALA A 157 17.90 -25.44 -16.51
C ALA A 157 18.17 -24.89 -17.93
N ALA A 158 19.15 -25.43 -18.66
CA ALA A 158 19.38 -25.07 -20.06
C ALA A 158 18.44 -25.82 -21.03
N LEU A 159 17.88 -26.96 -20.62
CA LEU A 159 16.98 -27.75 -21.46
C LEU A 159 15.52 -27.25 -21.40
N GLY A 160 15.08 -26.71 -20.27
CA GLY A 160 13.70 -26.21 -20.11
C GLY A 160 13.41 -24.99 -20.98
N ILE A 161 14.31 -24.00 -21.01
CA ILE A 161 14.13 -22.79 -21.83
C ILE A 161 14.24 -23.12 -23.32
N GLY A 162 15.14 -24.02 -23.71
CA GLY A 162 15.23 -24.52 -25.09
C GLY A 162 13.96 -25.25 -25.54
N ILE A 163 13.37 -26.08 -24.68
CA ILE A 163 12.11 -26.80 -24.95
C ILE A 163 10.93 -25.81 -25.03
N VAL A 164 10.85 -24.81 -24.14
CA VAL A 164 9.79 -23.78 -24.19
C VAL A 164 9.92 -22.94 -25.46
N LEU A 165 11.13 -22.48 -25.82
CA LEU A 165 11.34 -21.73 -27.06
C LEU A 165 11.06 -22.57 -28.31
N PHE A 166 11.42 -23.85 -28.30
CA PHE A 166 11.09 -24.79 -29.38
C PHE A 166 9.58 -25.05 -29.47
N MET A 167 8.87 -25.20 -28.34
CA MET A 167 7.40 -25.31 -28.31
C MET A 167 6.71 -24.03 -28.78
N LEU A 168 7.30 -22.86 -28.56
CA LEU A 168 6.79 -21.58 -29.08
C LEU A 168 7.12 -21.39 -30.57
N TYR A 169 8.29 -21.84 -31.03
CA TYR A 169 8.67 -21.82 -32.45
C TYR A 169 7.91 -22.85 -33.29
N GLN A 170 7.56 -24.00 -32.71
CA GLN A 170 6.82 -25.07 -33.36
C GLN A 170 5.30 -24.93 -33.26
N ARG A 171 4.77 -23.85 -32.68
CA ARG A 171 3.37 -23.49 -32.92
C ARG A 171 3.32 -22.76 -34.26
N PRO A 172 2.98 -23.43 -35.39
CA PRO A 172 2.62 -22.69 -36.58
C PRO A 172 1.54 -21.71 -36.17
N TRP A 173 1.78 -20.44 -36.47
CA TRP A 173 0.83 -19.35 -36.31
C TRP A 173 -0.41 -19.67 -37.15
N ASP A 174 -1.31 -20.49 -36.60
CA ASP A 174 -2.65 -20.64 -37.11
C ASP A 174 -3.41 -19.37 -36.71
N SER A 175 -3.15 -18.34 -37.53
CA SER A 175 -3.73 -17.02 -37.45
C SER A 175 -5.19 -17.13 -37.87
N LYS A 176 -6.05 -17.57 -36.94
CA LYS A 176 -7.52 -17.53 -37.07
C LYS A 176 -8.21 -17.71 -35.72
N SER A 177 -8.32 -16.61 -34.97
CA SER A 177 -9.27 -16.50 -33.84
C SER A 177 -10.06 -15.19 -33.87
N ASN A 178 -10.41 -14.72 -35.08
CA ASN A 178 -11.47 -13.72 -35.31
C ASN A 178 -12.72 -14.34 -35.97
N VAL A 179 -12.96 -15.64 -35.75
CA VAL A 179 -14.18 -16.36 -36.21
C VAL A 179 -14.64 -17.35 -35.13
N ALA A 180 -14.75 -16.87 -33.89
CA ALA A 180 -15.49 -17.58 -32.83
C ALA A 180 -16.48 -16.65 -32.10
N ARG A 181 -16.60 -15.40 -32.55
CA ARG A 181 -17.61 -14.43 -32.08
C ARG A 181 -18.72 -14.16 -33.09
N ARG A 182 -18.64 -14.73 -34.30
CA ARG A 182 -19.66 -14.60 -35.35
C ARG A 182 -20.65 -15.77 -35.38
N ASP A 183 -20.26 -16.96 -34.97
CA ASP A 183 -21.14 -18.14 -35.01
C ASP A 183 -22.18 -18.17 -33.89
N ALA A 184 -21.98 -17.42 -32.79
CA ALA A 184 -22.99 -17.29 -31.73
C ALA A 184 -24.14 -16.33 -32.09
N TYR A 185 -23.91 -15.35 -32.98
CA TYR A 185 -24.94 -14.37 -33.36
C TYR A 185 -25.82 -14.89 -34.51
N VAL A 186 -25.25 -15.66 -35.45
CA VAL A 186 -26.00 -16.25 -36.57
C VAL A 186 -26.99 -17.32 -36.09
N VAL A 187 -26.59 -18.15 -35.10
CA VAL A 187 -27.49 -19.16 -34.50
C VAL A 187 -28.65 -18.51 -33.70
N TYR A 188 -28.42 -17.34 -33.10
CA TYR A 188 -29.48 -16.57 -32.41
C TYR A 188 -30.43 -15.87 -33.38
N ALA A 189 -29.96 -15.42 -34.55
CA ALA A 189 -30.80 -14.75 -35.55
C ALA A 189 -31.70 -15.73 -36.34
N GLU A 190 -31.26 -16.98 -36.53
CA GLU A 190 -32.03 -18.00 -37.26
C GLU A 190 -33.14 -18.67 -36.43
N SER A 191 -33.12 -18.51 -35.10
CA SER A 191 -34.17 -18.98 -34.18
C SER A 191 -35.32 -17.97 -33.97
N ILE A 192 -35.14 -16.70 -34.34
CA ILE A 192 -36.15 -15.63 -34.17
C ILE A 192 -37.07 -15.50 -35.41
N SER A 193 -36.69 -16.06 -36.56
CA SER A 193 -37.46 -16.01 -37.82
C SER A 193 -38.33 -17.25 -38.10
N ARG A 194 -38.38 -18.21 -37.16
CA ARG A 194 -39.25 -19.41 -37.23
C ARG A 194 -40.09 -19.60 -35.97
N LEU A 195 -40.68 -18.53 -35.46
CA LEU A 195 -41.83 -18.61 -34.56
C LEU A 195 -43.02 -17.94 -35.28
N PRO A 196 -44.21 -18.56 -35.24
CA PRO A 196 -45.32 -18.34 -36.18
C PRO A 196 -45.95 -16.96 -36.09
#